data_AF-A0A0Q7F7J4-F1
#
_entry.id   AF-A0A0Q7F7J4-F1
#
_cell.length_a   1.000
_cell.length_b   1.000
_cell.length_c   1.000
_cell.angle_alpha   90.00
_cell.angle_beta   90.00
_cell.angle_gamma   90.00
#
_symmetry.space_group_name_H-M   'P 1'
#
loop_
_entity.id
_entity.type
_entity.pdbx_description
1 polymer ?
#
loop_
_entity_poly.entity_id
_entity_poly.type
_entity_poly.pdbx_seq_one_letter_code
_entity_poly.pdbx_strand_id
1 'polypeptide(L)'
;MRRLQKGRHGLAGLARLGTRAAIASMAAMAAMAAAAAMAPPAHAAPEKGALFDPVASVVMTPRCVNCHQAEAPRQKDFAVLHAQQVVRGKNGHGSAVLQCAACHQGTNTAGGKVPGAPNWHLAPLSMRWQGLDKKGVCRQMRDPARNGNRKTGEQVIEHMKTDPLVLWAWQPGASRTLPPMSHEAFVRALEQWAAAGMPCPD
;
A
#
# COMPACT_ATOMS: atom_id res chain seq x y z
N MET A 1 -11.79 -70.89 73.40
CA MET A 1 -10.57 -70.30 73.98
C MET A 1 -10.09 -69.15 73.09
N ARG A 2 -10.47 -67.91 73.39
CA ARG A 2 -9.97 -66.70 72.69
C ARG A 2 -9.03 -65.97 73.63
N ARG A 3 -7.72 -65.97 73.31
CA ARG A 3 -6.72 -65.16 74.02
C ARG A 3 -6.71 -63.75 73.47
N LEU A 4 -6.98 -62.79 74.35
CA LEU A 4 -6.63 -61.38 74.22
C LEU A 4 -5.10 -61.24 74.33
N GLN A 5 -4.49 -60.50 73.41
CA GLN A 5 -3.13 -60.01 73.61
C GLN A 5 -3.04 -58.53 73.25
N LYS A 6 -2.48 -57.80 74.22
CA LYS A 6 -2.30 -56.35 74.34
C LYS A 6 -0.89 -56.01 73.83
N GLY A 7 -0.72 -54.89 73.12
CA GLY A 7 0.60 -54.31 72.84
C GLY A 7 0.44 -53.03 72.02
N ARG A 8 0.39 -51.86 72.64
CA ARG A 8 1.49 -50.95 73.04
C ARG A 8 2.12 -50.17 71.87
N HIS A 9 2.06 -48.86 72.06
CA HIS A 9 2.60 -47.76 71.28
C HIS A 9 4.06 -47.92 70.85
N GLY A 10 4.35 -47.51 69.62
CA GLY A 10 5.68 -47.12 69.15
C GLY A 10 5.58 -45.82 68.35
N LEU A 11 6.09 -44.72 68.91
CA LEU A 11 6.51 -43.56 68.14
C LEU A 11 7.83 -43.92 67.43
N ALA A 12 7.92 -43.71 66.12
CA ALA A 12 9.19 -43.65 65.42
C ALA A 12 9.10 -42.80 64.14
N GLY A 13 9.96 -41.79 64.07
CA GLY A 13 10.69 -41.46 62.84
C GLY A 13 10.02 -40.52 61.84
N LEU A 14 10.23 -39.21 62.01
CA LEU A 14 10.19 -38.25 60.90
C LEU A 14 11.24 -38.63 59.85
N ALA A 15 10.80 -39.18 58.71
CA ALA A 15 11.61 -39.29 57.52
C ALA A 15 11.68 -37.93 56.82
N ARG A 16 12.89 -37.37 56.74
CA ARG A 16 13.24 -36.19 55.94
C ARG A 16 13.09 -36.53 54.45
N LEU A 17 11.94 -36.28 53.85
CA LEU A 17 11.78 -36.22 52.38
C LEU A 17 11.09 -34.92 52.03
N GLY A 18 11.85 -33.88 51.65
CA GLY A 18 11.24 -32.59 51.31
C GLY A 18 12.03 -31.66 50.39
N THR A 19 13.26 -31.98 50.00
CA THR A 19 14.13 -30.97 49.35
C THR A 19 14.41 -31.18 47.87
N ARG A 20 13.97 -32.27 47.23
CA ARG A 20 14.23 -32.50 45.79
C ARG A 20 13.09 -32.10 44.84
N ALA A 21 11.83 -32.14 45.28
CA ALA A 21 10.68 -31.82 44.44
C ALA A 21 10.47 -30.30 44.22
N ALA A 22 10.83 -29.47 45.21
CA ALA A 22 10.68 -28.02 45.12
C ALA A 22 11.66 -27.38 44.12
N ILE A 23 12.87 -27.93 43.98
CA ILE A 23 13.93 -27.39 43.11
C ILE A 23 13.58 -27.62 41.62
N ALA A 24 12.99 -28.77 41.29
CA ALA A 24 12.58 -29.09 39.93
C ALA A 24 11.42 -28.20 39.43
N SER A 25 10.51 -27.78 40.33
CA SER A 25 9.38 -26.90 39.99
C SER A 25 9.82 -25.45 39.73
N MET A 26 10.80 -24.94 40.49
CA MET A 26 11.36 -23.60 40.27
C MET A 26 12.19 -23.51 38.99
N ALA A 27 12.96 -24.55 38.65
CA ALA A 27 13.74 -24.60 37.42
C ALA A 27 12.85 -24.61 36.17
N ALA A 28 11.72 -25.33 36.20
CA ALA A 28 10.75 -25.35 35.11
C ALA A 28 10.03 -24.00 34.91
N MET A 29 9.67 -23.31 36.00
CA MET A 29 9.09 -21.96 35.93
C MET A 29 10.09 -20.92 35.41
N ALA A 30 11.36 -20.98 35.83
CA ALA A 30 12.40 -20.08 35.33
C ALA A 30 12.69 -20.29 33.84
N ALA A 31 12.64 -21.54 33.36
CA ALA A 31 12.82 -21.85 31.94
C ALA A 31 11.66 -21.34 31.05
N MET A 32 10.40 -21.40 31.53
CA MET A 32 9.25 -20.83 30.80
C MET A 32 9.28 -19.30 30.78
N ALA A 33 9.72 -18.65 31.86
CA ALA A 33 9.86 -17.20 31.91
C ALA A 33 10.97 -16.69 30.97
N ALA A 34 12.08 -17.42 30.85
CA ALA A 34 13.15 -17.09 29.92
C ALA A 34 12.70 -17.21 28.45
N ALA A 35 11.93 -18.24 28.08
CA ALA A 35 11.43 -18.41 26.71
C ALA A 35 10.47 -17.30 26.27
N ALA A 36 9.68 -16.73 27.19
CA ALA A 36 8.80 -15.59 26.90
C ALA A 36 9.55 -14.27 26.68
N ALA A 37 10.75 -14.12 27.25
CA ALA A 37 11.59 -12.93 27.09
C ALA A 37 12.44 -12.93 25.80
N MET A 38 12.51 -14.07 25.09
CA MET A 38 13.25 -14.23 23.83
C MET A 38 12.34 -14.27 22.59
N ALA A 39 11.03 -14.06 22.75
CA ALA A 39 10.16 -13.81 21.61
C ALA A 39 10.52 -12.44 21.01
N PRO A 40 10.81 -12.34 19.70
CA PRO A 40 10.96 -11.04 19.05
C PRO A 40 9.67 -10.24 19.28
N PRO A 41 9.75 -8.90 19.45
CA PRO A 41 8.55 -8.09 19.57
C PRO A 41 7.65 -8.42 18.38
N ALA A 42 6.40 -8.79 18.67
CA ALA A 42 5.38 -8.88 17.64
C ALA A 42 5.41 -7.54 16.91
N HIS A 43 5.81 -7.56 15.64
CA HIS A 43 5.72 -6.36 14.81
C HIS A 43 4.24 -5.97 14.86
N ALA A 44 3.95 -4.82 15.47
CA ALA A 44 2.60 -4.28 15.46
C ALA A 44 2.13 -4.34 14.01
N ALA A 45 0.96 -4.95 13.79
CA ALA A 45 0.36 -4.92 12.47
C ALA A 45 0.33 -3.44 12.05
N PRO A 46 0.78 -3.11 10.83
CA PRO A 46 0.81 -1.72 10.40
C PRO A 46 -0.57 -1.09 10.62
N GLU A 47 -0.59 0.18 11.07
CA GLU A 47 -1.81 0.98 11.17
C GLU A 47 -2.68 0.76 9.93
N LYS A 48 -4.01 0.66 10.10
CA LYS A 48 -4.91 0.33 8.99
C LYS A 48 -4.67 1.30 7.83
N GLY A 49 -4.27 0.76 6.68
CA GLY A 49 -4.03 1.55 5.48
C GLY A 49 -2.66 2.22 5.36
N ALA A 50 -1.74 2.05 6.32
CA ALA A 50 -0.36 2.55 6.22
C ALA A 50 0.38 2.00 4.99
N LEU A 51 0.03 0.80 4.54
CA LEU A 51 0.55 0.21 3.31
C LEU A 51 0.20 1.00 2.04
N PHE A 52 -0.81 1.88 2.10
CA PHE A 52 -1.15 2.77 1.00
C PHE A 52 -0.29 4.04 0.96
N ASP A 53 0.44 4.40 2.03
CA ASP A 53 1.20 5.65 2.08
C ASP A 53 2.27 5.76 0.99
N PRO A 54 3.08 4.71 0.71
CA PRO A 54 4.04 4.78 -0.40
C PRO A 54 3.34 4.90 -1.75
N VAL A 55 2.20 4.22 -1.94
CA VAL A 55 1.38 4.33 -3.17
C VAL A 55 0.86 5.75 -3.34
N ALA A 56 0.26 6.32 -2.29
CA ALA A 56 -0.26 7.68 -2.26
C ALA A 56 0.82 8.73 -2.57
N SER A 57 2.04 8.53 -2.06
CA SER A 57 3.17 9.44 -2.31
C SER A 57 3.51 9.59 -3.81
N VAL A 58 3.14 8.61 -4.64
CA VAL A 58 3.31 8.64 -6.09
C VAL A 58 2.04 9.14 -6.78
N VAL A 59 0.90 8.49 -6.55
CA VAL A 59 -0.33 8.72 -7.33
C VAL A 59 -0.98 10.08 -7.05
N MET A 60 -0.62 10.72 -5.94
CA MET A 60 -1.08 12.07 -5.59
C MET A 60 -0.12 13.16 -6.08
N THR A 61 1.01 12.81 -6.72
CA THR A 61 1.91 13.80 -7.30
C THR A 61 1.33 14.44 -8.57
N PRO A 62 1.82 15.63 -8.97
CA PRO A 62 1.45 16.28 -10.23
C PRO A 62 1.69 15.45 -11.48
N ARG A 63 2.49 14.38 -11.43
CA ARG A 63 2.67 13.48 -12.59
C ARG A 63 1.41 12.67 -12.88
N CYS A 64 0.64 12.34 -11.85
CA CYS A 64 -0.59 11.58 -11.96
C CYS A 64 -1.82 12.50 -11.89
N VAL A 65 -1.94 13.32 -10.84
CA VAL A 65 -3.18 14.08 -10.60
C VAL A 65 -3.49 15.07 -11.71
N ASN A 66 -2.48 15.61 -12.40
CA ASN A 66 -2.69 16.54 -13.52
C ASN A 66 -3.47 15.92 -14.70
N CYS A 67 -3.45 14.60 -14.85
CA CYS A 67 -4.21 13.85 -15.86
C CYS A 67 -5.55 13.31 -15.31
N HIS A 68 -5.69 13.24 -13.99
CA HIS A 68 -6.87 12.76 -13.28
C HIS A 68 -7.80 13.91 -12.85
N GLN A 69 -8.16 14.77 -13.82
CA GLN A 69 -8.95 16.00 -13.63
C GLN A 69 -10.38 15.86 -14.15
N ALA A 70 -11.36 16.63 -13.65
CA ALA A 70 -12.72 16.62 -14.20
C ALA A 70 -12.78 17.23 -15.61
N GLU A 71 -12.37 18.49 -15.75
CA GLU A 71 -12.68 19.29 -16.94
C GLU A 71 -11.50 19.47 -17.91
N ALA A 72 -10.30 19.71 -17.38
CA ALA A 72 -9.12 20.03 -18.18
C ALA A 72 -7.84 19.54 -17.49
N PRO A 73 -6.81 19.13 -18.25
CA PRO A 73 -5.51 18.80 -17.67
C PRO A 73 -4.89 19.98 -16.95
N ARG A 74 -4.03 19.67 -15.99
CA ARG A 74 -3.13 20.64 -15.37
C ARG A 74 -1.71 20.48 -15.89
N GLN A 75 -0.89 21.50 -15.73
CA GLN A 75 0.53 21.52 -16.08
C GLN A 75 1.37 21.89 -14.85
N LYS A 76 2.67 21.54 -14.95
CA LYS A 76 3.71 21.84 -13.95
C LYS A 76 3.41 21.20 -12.59
N ASP A 77 4.22 21.52 -11.57
CA ASP A 77 4.05 20.97 -10.21
C ASP A 77 3.00 21.71 -9.39
N PHE A 78 2.75 22.97 -9.73
CA PHE A 78 1.79 23.85 -9.05
C PHE A 78 0.39 23.88 -9.70
N ALA A 79 0.06 22.83 -10.47
CA ALA A 79 -1.29 22.54 -10.99
C ALA A 79 -2.01 23.71 -11.71
N VAL A 80 -1.30 24.46 -12.56
CA VAL A 80 -1.94 25.46 -13.44
C VAL A 80 -2.73 24.79 -14.54
N LEU A 81 -3.78 25.45 -15.02
CA LEU A 81 -4.49 24.98 -16.23
C LEU A 81 -3.51 24.84 -17.39
N HIS A 82 -3.77 23.85 -18.24
CA HIS A 82 -3.00 23.65 -19.46
C HIS A 82 -2.95 24.95 -20.29
N ALA A 83 -1.75 25.40 -20.66
CA ALA A 83 -1.56 26.73 -21.26
C ALA A 83 -2.39 26.96 -22.53
N GLN A 84 -2.60 25.92 -23.34
CA GLN A 84 -3.42 25.95 -24.57
C GLN A 84 -4.93 25.87 -24.30
N GLN A 85 -5.37 25.89 -23.04
CA GLN A 85 -6.78 25.85 -22.62
C GLN A 85 -7.56 24.67 -23.22
N VAL A 86 -6.89 23.53 -23.43
CA VAL A 86 -7.53 22.28 -23.86
C VAL A 86 -8.50 21.80 -22.78
N VAL A 87 -9.60 21.20 -23.20
CA VAL A 87 -10.62 20.60 -22.33
C VAL A 87 -10.69 19.09 -22.56
N ARG A 88 -11.25 18.34 -21.61
CA ARG A 88 -11.33 16.88 -21.62
C ARG A 88 -11.97 16.31 -22.89
N GLY A 89 -13.06 16.92 -23.35
CA GLY A 89 -13.92 16.36 -24.40
C GLY A 89 -14.62 15.06 -23.99
N LYS A 90 -15.41 14.45 -24.88
CA LYS A 90 -16.24 13.28 -24.53
C LYS A 90 -15.42 12.07 -24.04
N ASN A 91 -14.26 11.86 -24.64
CA ASN A 91 -13.45 10.65 -24.44
C ASN A 91 -12.08 10.94 -23.78
N GLY A 92 -11.86 12.14 -23.23
CA GLY A 92 -10.57 12.50 -22.62
C GLY A 92 -9.45 12.88 -23.59
N HIS A 93 -9.73 12.94 -24.89
CA HIS A 93 -8.75 13.19 -25.96
C HIS A 93 -8.75 14.63 -26.49
N GLY A 94 -9.48 15.54 -25.85
CA GLY A 94 -9.67 16.91 -26.36
C GLY A 94 -11.08 17.13 -26.92
N SER A 95 -11.42 18.39 -27.16
CA SER A 95 -12.70 18.78 -27.75
C SER A 95 -12.72 18.52 -29.26
N ALA A 96 -13.91 18.56 -29.88
CA ALA A 96 -14.03 18.44 -31.34
C ALA A 96 -13.21 19.49 -32.12
N VAL A 97 -12.87 20.62 -31.50
CA VAL A 97 -12.10 21.72 -32.11
C VAL A 97 -10.59 21.55 -31.90
N LEU A 98 -10.18 20.99 -30.76
CA LEU A 98 -8.76 20.83 -30.41
C LEU A 98 -8.51 19.51 -29.69
N GLN A 99 -7.97 18.55 -30.46
CA GLN A 99 -7.58 17.23 -29.98
C GLN A 99 -6.15 17.25 -29.40
N CYS A 100 -5.89 16.44 -28.36
CA CYS A 100 -4.58 16.29 -27.74
C CYS A 100 -3.49 15.90 -28.76
N ALA A 101 -3.85 15.03 -29.71
CA ALA A 101 -2.96 14.50 -30.74
C ALA A 101 -2.45 15.55 -31.75
N ALA A 102 -3.04 16.75 -31.77
CA ALA A 102 -2.52 17.87 -32.55
C ALA A 102 -1.13 18.32 -32.07
N CYS A 103 -0.77 18.04 -30.81
CA CYS A 103 0.52 18.39 -30.23
C CYS A 103 1.24 17.18 -29.62
N HIS A 104 0.53 16.36 -28.85
CA HIS A 104 1.11 15.22 -28.16
C HIS A 104 1.25 14.02 -29.10
N GLN A 105 2.45 13.45 -29.15
CA GLN A 105 2.80 12.33 -30.02
C GLN A 105 3.07 11.07 -29.20
N GLY A 106 3.46 9.98 -29.88
CA GLY A 106 3.81 8.70 -29.23
C GLY A 106 5.05 8.76 -28.32
N THR A 107 5.83 9.83 -28.38
CA THR A 107 6.99 10.08 -27.51
C THR A 107 7.10 11.56 -27.18
N ASN A 108 7.90 11.91 -26.18
CA ASN A 108 8.22 13.30 -25.87
C ASN A 108 8.86 14.00 -27.07
N THR A 109 8.40 15.20 -27.41
CA THR A 109 8.92 16.02 -28.53
C THR A 109 9.38 17.40 -28.05
N ALA A 110 9.90 18.23 -28.97
CA ALA A 110 10.41 19.57 -28.68
C ALA A 110 11.45 19.59 -27.52
N GLY A 111 12.40 18.65 -27.55
CA GLY A 111 13.40 18.48 -26.49
C GLY A 111 12.80 18.08 -25.14
N GLY A 112 11.67 17.38 -25.15
CA GLY A 112 10.92 16.99 -23.96
C GLY A 112 9.95 18.03 -23.43
N LYS A 113 9.85 19.21 -24.06
CA LYS A 113 8.91 20.26 -23.62
C LYS A 113 7.47 19.90 -23.90
N VAL A 114 7.19 19.19 -24.99
CA VAL A 114 5.86 18.64 -25.26
C VAL A 114 5.88 17.16 -24.86
N PRO A 115 5.09 16.76 -23.85
CA PRO A 115 5.09 15.38 -23.40
C PRO A 115 4.40 14.47 -24.43
N GLY A 116 4.74 13.19 -24.44
CA GLY A 116 4.11 12.25 -25.35
C GLY A 116 4.38 10.80 -24.95
N ALA A 117 3.38 9.98 -25.22
CA ALA A 117 3.34 8.54 -25.04
C ALA A 117 2.21 7.99 -25.93
N PRO A 118 2.20 6.71 -26.29
CA PRO A 118 1.10 6.11 -27.05
C PRO A 118 -0.25 6.39 -26.38
N ASN A 119 -1.27 6.69 -27.20
CA ASN A 119 -2.64 6.92 -26.74
C ASN A 119 -2.79 8.07 -25.71
N TRP A 120 -2.16 9.22 -25.96
CA TRP A 120 -2.16 10.36 -25.03
C TRP A 120 -3.56 10.95 -24.75
N HIS A 121 -4.08 10.72 -23.55
CA HIS A 121 -5.39 11.21 -23.10
C HIS A 121 -5.47 11.41 -21.58
N LEU A 122 -6.52 12.09 -21.10
CA LEU A 122 -6.85 12.13 -19.67
C LEU A 122 -7.32 10.78 -19.17
N ALA A 123 -7.10 10.49 -17.88
CA ALA A 123 -7.71 9.33 -17.24
C ALA A 123 -9.25 9.38 -17.40
N PRO A 124 -9.95 8.22 -17.49
CA PRO A 124 -11.41 8.19 -17.51
C PRO A 124 -12.01 9.03 -16.38
N LEU A 125 -13.17 9.65 -16.61
CA LEU A 125 -13.78 10.56 -15.63
C LEU A 125 -14.10 9.84 -14.30
N SER A 126 -14.44 8.55 -14.36
CA SER A 126 -14.66 7.71 -13.18
C SER A 126 -13.41 7.55 -12.29
N MET A 127 -12.22 7.79 -12.85
CA MET A 127 -10.92 7.75 -12.16
C MET A 127 -10.44 9.15 -11.73
N ARG A 128 -11.31 10.16 -11.65
CA ARG A 128 -10.91 11.52 -11.23
C ARG A 128 -10.41 11.55 -9.79
N TRP A 129 -9.14 11.91 -9.62
CA TRP A 129 -8.47 12.11 -8.32
C TRP A 129 -8.38 13.56 -7.87
N GLN A 130 -8.69 14.52 -8.75
CA GLN A 130 -8.73 15.95 -8.41
C GLN A 130 -9.50 16.21 -7.12
N GLY A 131 -8.84 16.85 -6.14
CA GLY A 131 -9.47 17.24 -4.87
C GLY A 131 -9.83 16.08 -3.96
N LEU A 132 -9.41 14.85 -4.27
CA LEU A 132 -9.50 13.74 -3.31
C LEU A 132 -8.32 13.81 -2.34
N ASP A 133 -8.61 13.43 -1.10
CA ASP A 133 -7.59 13.10 -0.12
C ASP A 133 -7.06 11.67 -0.35
N LYS A 134 -6.07 11.29 0.47
CA LYS A 134 -5.44 9.96 0.42
C LYS A 134 -6.45 8.82 0.51
N LYS A 135 -7.41 8.93 1.43
CA LYS A 135 -8.48 7.96 1.64
C LYS A 135 -9.39 7.85 0.41
N GLY A 136 -9.76 8.98 -0.18
CA GLY A 136 -10.57 9.07 -1.39
C GLY A 136 -9.91 8.40 -2.59
N VAL A 137 -8.61 8.66 -2.82
CA VAL A 137 -7.84 8.02 -3.89
C VAL A 137 -7.76 6.51 -3.67
N CYS A 138 -7.42 6.06 -2.45
CA CYS A 138 -7.40 4.63 -2.12
C CYS A 138 -8.74 3.95 -2.42
N ARG A 139 -9.84 4.55 -1.94
CA ARG A 139 -11.20 4.03 -2.16
C ARG A 139 -11.57 3.98 -3.63
N GLN A 140 -11.08 4.90 -4.46
CA GLN A 140 -11.28 4.82 -5.91
C GLN A 140 -10.46 3.71 -6.54
N MET A 141 -9.17 3.60 -6.20
CA MET A 141 -8.25 2.61 -6.80
C MET A 141 -8.71 1.16 -6.61
N ARG A 142 -9.41 0.86 -5.52
CA ARG A 142 -9.95 -0.48 -5.24
C ARG A 142 -11.36 -0.75 -5.78
N ASP A 143 -12.05 0.24 -6.33
CA ASP A 143 -13.43 0.12 -6.77
C ASP A 143 -13.51 -0.07 -8.30
N PRO A 144 -13.97 -1.24 -8.78
CA PRO A 144 -14.11 -1.52 -10.22
C PRO A 144 -14.87 -0.46 -11.00
N ALA A 145 -15.90 0.16 -10.41
CA ALA A 145 -16.68 1.20 -11.08
C ALA A 145 -15.90 2.50 -11.28
N ARG A 146 -14.81 2.71 -10.52
CA ARG A 146 -14.02 3.95 -10.45
C ARG A 146 -12.53 3.76 -10.74
N ASN A 147 -12.09 2.54 -11.06
CA ASN A 147 -10.69 2.23 -11.37
C ASN A 147 -10.51 1.63 -12.76
N GLY A 148 -11.44 1.84 -13.70
CA GLY A 148 -11.37 1.26 -15.04
C GLY A 148 -11.71 -0.22 -15.09
N ASN A 149 -12.65 -0.68 -14.24
CA ASN A 149 -13.14 -2.06 -14.18
C ASN A 149 -12.08 -3.11 -13.83
N ARG A 150 -11.06 -2.71 -13.05
CA ARG A 150 -10.04 -3.59 -12.50
C ARG A 150 -10.60 -4.22 -11.22
N LYS A 151 -10.90 -5.52 -11.30
CA LYS A 151 -11.61 -6.30 -10.28
C LYS A 151 -10.69 -6.87 -9.21
N THR A 152 -9.39 -7.00 -9.50
CA THR A 152 -8.41 -7.58 -8.58
C THR A 152 -7.21 -6.67 -8.39
N GLY A 153 -6.44 -6.90 -7.32
CA GLY A 153 -5.21 -6.16 -7.06
C GLY A 153 -4.18 -6.36 -8.16
N GLU A 154 -4.09 -7.56 -8.73
CA GLU A 154 -3.19 -7.89 -9.84
C GLU A 154 -3.52 -7.07 -11.09
N GLN A 155 -4.80 -6.85 -11.39
CA GLN A 155 -5.20 -6.00 -12.52
C GLN A 155 -4.86 -4.52 -12.29
N VAL A 156 -4.90 -4.04 -11.04
CA VAL A 156 -4.44 -2.69 -10.68
C VAL A 156 -2.93 -2.58 -10.84
N ILE A 157 -2.18 -3.57 -10.33
CA ILE A 157 -0.72 -3.63 -10.45
C ILE A 157 -0.29 -3.67 -11.91
N GLU A 158 -0.91 -4.54 -12.72
CA GLU A 158 -0.56 -4.70 -14.14
C GLU A 158 -0.71 -3.37 -14.89
N HIS A 159 -1.83 -2.66 -14.71
CA HIS A 159 -1.99 -1.33 -15.29
C HIS A 159 -0.90 -0.35 -14.83
N MET A 160 -0.60 -0.30 -13.54
CA MET A 160 0.42 0.61 -13.02
C MET A 160 1.83 0.24 -13.48
N LYS A 161 2.04 -1.03 -13.85
CA LYS A 161 3.32 -1.58 -14.29
C LYS A 161 3.56 -1.38 -15.79
N THR A 162 2.53 -1.47 -16.63
CA THR A 162 2.72 -1.59 -18.09
C THR A 162 2.05 -0.50 -18.92
N ASP A 163 1.14 0.29 -18.36
CA ASP A 163 0.48 1.35 -19.11
C ASP A 163 1.47 2.45 -19.51
N PRO A 164 1.58 2.79 -20.82
CA PRO A 164 2.54 3.79 -21.28
C PRO A 164 2.34 5.20 -20.71
N LEU A 165 1.10 5.60 -20.38
CA LEU A 165 0.82 6.88 -19.74
C LEU A 165 1.25 6.89 -18.27
N VAL A 166 1.16 5.74 -17.60
CA VAL A 166 1.68 5.59 -16.23
C VAL A 166 3.21 5.62 -16.25
N LEU A 167 3.83 4.82 -17.12
CA LEU A 167 5.30 4.74 -17.27
C LEU A 167 5.92 6.10 -17.65
N TRP A 168 5.21 6.92 -18.43
CA TRP A 168 5.64 8.27 -18.78
C TRP A 168 5.96 9.14 -17.54
N ALA A 169 5.33 8.90 -16.38
CA ALA A 169 5.63 9.67 -15.16
C ALA A 169 7.11 9.57 -14.73
N TRP A 170 7.80 8.48 -15.06
CA TRP A 170 9.23 8.28 -14.78
C TRP A 170 10.15 8.72 -15.92
N GLN A 171 9.61 9.01 -17.10
CA GLN A 171 10.33 9.61 -18.23
C GLN A 171 9.56 10.80 -18.81
N PRO A 172 9.27 11.84 -18.00
CA PRO A 172 8.30 12.87 -18.37
C PRO A 172 8.83 13.92 -19.35
N GLY A 173 10.10 13.81 -19.74
CA GLY A 173 10.79 14.74 -20.65
C GLY A 173 11.15 16.08 -20.01
N ALA A 174 12.19 16.72 -20.56
CA ALA A 174 12.79 17.96 -20.05
C ALA A 174 13.11 17.85 -18.55
N SER A 175 12.94 18.94 -17.80
CA SER A 175 13.25 19.04 -16.37
C SER A 175 12.02 18.86 -15.47
N ARG A 176 11.03 18.03 -15.88
CA ARG A 176 9.85 17.76 -15.04
C ARG A 176 10.25 16.89 -13.84
N THR A 177 9.73 17.25 -12.67
CA THR A 177 9.94 16.51 -11.42
C THR A 177 9.43 15.07 -11.54
N LEU A 178 10.25 14.12 -11.11
CA LEU A 178 9.91 12.69 -11.07
C LEU A 178 9.10 12.34 -9.81
N PRO A 179 8.36 11.22 -9.80
CA PRO A 179 7.83 10.63 -8.58
C PRO A 179 8.92 10.41 -7.52
N PRO A 180 8.57 10.38 -6.21
CA PRO A 180 9.55 10.33 -5.12
C PRO A 180 10.29 8.99 -4.97
N MET A 181 9.97 7.99 -5.81
CA MET A 181 10.61 6.68 -5.82
C MET A 181 10.69 6.13 -7.24
N SER A 182 11.52 5.10 -7.47
CA SER A 182 11.59 4.41 -8.75
C SER A 182 10.28 3.69 -9.08
N HIS A 183 10.05 3.40 -10.37
CA HIS A 183 8.85 2.68 -10.80
C HIS A 183 8.79 1.28 -10.19
N GLU A 184 9.93 0.59 -10.08
CA GLU A 184 10.02 -0.73 -9.47
C GLU A 184 9.70 -0.68 -7.97
N ALA A 185 10.13 0.37 -7.27
CA ALA A 185 9.76 0.56 -5.86
C ALA A 185 8.27 0.83 -5.70
N PHE A 186 7.67 1.62 -6.60
CA PHE A 186 6.24 1.88 -6.63
C PHE A 186 5.42 0.59 -6.88
N VAL A 187 5.84 -0.24 -7.85
CA VAL A 187 5.21 -1.53 -8.13
C VAL A 187 5.30 -2.46 -6.91
N ARG A 188 6.46 -2.54 -6.24
CA ARG A 188 6.59 -3.32 -4.99
C ARG A 188 5.66 -2.84 -3.88
N ALA A 189 5.47 -1.53 -3.75
CA ALA A 189 4.52 -0.97 -2.78
C ALA A 189 3.07 -1.35 -3.11
N LEU A 190 2.69 -1.32 -4.40
CA LEU A 190 1.38 -1.78 -4.85
C LEU A 190 1.18 -3.27 -4.59
N GLU A 191 2.19 -4.12 -4.83
CA GLU A 191 2.15 -5.56 -4.55
C GLU A 191 1.92 -5.84 -3.06
N GLN A 192 2.65 -5.16 -2.17
CA GLN A 192 2.48 -5.29 -0.72
C GLN A 192 1.08 -4.83 -0.28
N TRP A 193 0.61 -3.69 -0.80
CA TRP A 193 -0.72 -3.16 -0.51
C TRP A 193 -1.83 -4.10 -1.00
N ALA A 194 -1.70 -4.66 -2.21
CA ALA A 194 -2.65 -5.60 -2.79
C ALA A 194 -2.68 -6.93 -2.02
N ALA A 195 -1.51 -7.49 -1.68
CA ALA A 195 -1.40 -8.72 -0.89
C ALA A 195 -2.06 -8.59 0.50
N ALA A 196 -2.08 -7.39 1.08
CA ALA A 196 -2.78 -7.09 2.32
C ALA A 196 -4.30 -6.84 2.16
N GLY A 197 -4.86 -7.03 0.98
CA GLY A 197 -6.30 -6.82 0.71
C GLY A 197 -6.67 -5.38 0.38
N MET A 198 -5.71 -4.57 -0.09
CA MET A 198 -5.90 -3.16 -0.45
C MET A 198 -6.54 -2.31 0.67
N PRO A 199 -5.99 -2.34 1.91
CA PRO A 199 -6.56 -1.56 3.02
C PRO A 199 -6.42 -0.06 2.72
N CYS A 200 -7.46 0.71 3.04
CA CYS A 200 -7.42 2.17 2.95
C CYS A 200 -7.21 2.78 4.33
N PRO A 201 -6.56 3.95 4.41
CA PRO A 201 -6.46 4.70 5.65
C PRO A 201 -7.86 5.12 6.12
N ASP A 202 -8.00 5.29 7.44
CA ASP A 202 -9.23 5.74 8.08
C ASP A 202 -9.62 7.18 7.74
#